data_AF-A0A3D3KKB4-F1
#
_entry.id   AF-A0A3D3KKB4-F1
#
_cell.length_a   1.000
_cell.length_b   1.000
_cell.length_c   1.000
_cell.angle_alpha   90.00
_cell.angle_beta   90.00
_cell.angle_gamma   90.00
#
_symmetry.space_group_name_H-M   'P 1'
#
loop_
_entity.id
_entity.type
_entity.pdbx_description
1 polymer ?
#
loop_
_entity_poly.entity_id
_entity_poly.type
_entity_poly.pdbx_seq_one_letter_code
_entity_poly.pdbx_strand_id
1 'polypeptide(L)'
;MKFRGGVEDKVNGPISQVVSLITGAAPESGFGGLGGGRYNRKNLLTFDETAAPPADCICSVVFERMDTGKKIEITYSNYMLGGNPKMGELMPKAVGGKATNAEQKEFGELWHERIKTILFNPPEGMFVIKELN
;
A
#
# COMPACT_ATOMS: atom_id res chain seq x y z
N MET A 1 0.65 -1.41 14.14
CA MET A 1 0.92 -1.60 12.71
C MET A 1 2.29 -1.01 12.41
N LYS A 2 3.11 -1.75 11.67
CA LYS A 2 4.47 -1.33 11.33
C LYS A 2 4.73 -1.59 9.84
N PHE A 3 5.01 -0.53 9.09
CA PHE A 3 5.51 -0.64 7.72
C PHE A 3 7.00 -0.95 7.76
N ARG A 4 7.46 -1.83 6.87
CA ARG A 4 8.90 -2.01 6.59
C ARG A 4 9.35 -0.95 5.60
N GLY A 5 10.49 -0.34 5.88
CA GLY A 5 10.97 0.85 5.17
C GLY A 5 10.37 2.15 5.71
N GLY A 6 10.98 3.26 5.32
CA GLY A 6 10.54 4.60 5.69
C GLY A 6 9.21 5.02 5.05
N VAL A 7 8.71 6.19 5.45
CA VAL A 7 7.47 6.77 4.89
C VAL A 7 7.61 7.11 3.39
N GLU A 8 8.79 7.55 2.98
CA GLU A 8 9.10 7.86 1.57
C GLU A 8 9.49 6.62 0.76
N ASP A 9 9.58 5.46 1.41
CA ASP A 9 10.06 4.26 0.76
C ASP A 9 8.99 3.73 -0.20
N LYS A 10 9.31 3.81 -1.50
CA LYS A 10 8.42 3.48 -2.62
C LYS A 10 7.06 4.20 -2.53
N VAL A 11 6.05 3.51 -2.02
CA VAL A 11 4.65 3.99 -1.92
C VAL A 11 4.08 3.79 -0.51
N ASN A 12 4.94 3.63 0.49
CA ASN A 12 4.54 3.42 1.88
C ASN A 12 3.68 4.57 2.41
N GLY A 13 4.05 5.83 2.16
CA GLY A 13 3.31 7.01 2.61
C GLY A 13 1.83 6.99 2.21
N PRO A 14 1.49 6.96 0.92
CA PRO A 14 0.10 6.88 0.47
C PRO A 14 -0.66 5.66 1.00
N ILE A 15 -0.04 4.47 1.01
CA ILE A 15 -0.69 3.25 1.53
C ILE A 15 -0.99 3.41 3.02
N SER A 16 -0.06 3.96 3.80
CA SER A 16 -0.22 4.15 5.24
C SER A 16 -1.42 5.03 5.61
N GLN A 17 -1.75 6.02 4.77
CA GLN A 17 -2.91 6.88 4.98
C GLN A 17 -4.23 6.10 4.83
N VAL A 18 -4.33 5.26 3.78
CA VAL A 18 -5.52 4.42 3.56
C VAL A 18 -5.67 3.39 4.67
N VAL A 19 -4.58 2.74 5.06
CA VAL A 19 -4.64 1.74 6.14
C VAL A 19 -4.96 2.40 7.49
N SER A 20 -4.42 3.59 7.75
CA SER A 20 -4.77 4.40 8.92
C SER A 20 -6.26 4.75 8.93
N LEU A 21 -6.81 5.18 7.79
CA LEU A 21 -8.25 5.47 7.66
C LEU A 21 -9.12 4.25 8.00
N ILE A 22 -8.78 3.07 7.48
CA ILE A 22 -9.57 1.85 7.67
C ILE A 22 -9.47 1.32 9.10
N THR A 23 -8.26 1.29 9.65
CA THR A 23 -8.00 0.66 10.95
C THR A 23 -8.11 1.62 12.12
N GLY A 24 -8.06 2.92 11.86
CA GLY A 24 -7.83 3.97 12.84
C GLY A 24 -6.44 3.93 13.48
N ALA A 25 -5.51 3.07 13.07
CA ALA A 25 -4.15 3.07 13.62
C ALA A 25 -3.37 4.24 13.03
N ALA A 26 -3.05 5.24 13.85
CA ALA A 26 -2.44 6.48 13.40
C ALA A 26 -1.04 6.66 13.99
N PRO A 27 -0.22 7.54 13.38
CA PRO A 27 1.05 7.96 13.97
C PRO A 27 0.77 8.93 15.14
N GLU A 28 1.56 9.97 15.32
CA GLU A 28 1.41 10.92 16.43
C GLU A 28 0.11 11.74 16.41
N SER A 29 -0.57 11.77 15.27
CA SER A 29 -1.84 12.48 15.03
C SER A 29 -3.07 11.71 15.49
N GLY A 30 -2.93 10.48 15.98
CA GLY A 30 -4.07 9.67 16.39
C GLY A 30 -4.81 10.16 17.64
N PHE A 31 -6.02 9.65 17.83
CA PHE A 31 -6.82 9.90 19.03
C PHE A 31 -6.14 9.31 20.27
N GLY A 32 -5.88 10.14 21.28
CA GLY A 32 -5.19 9.74 22.52
C GLY A 32 -5.99 8.83 23.46
N GLY A 33 -7.25 8.55 23.15
CA GLY A 33 -8.14 7.73 23.98
C GLY A 33 -8.93 8.53 25.02
N LEU A 34 -9.76 7.81 25.78
CA LEU A 34 -10.62 8.33 26.85
C LEU A 34 -10.18 7.75 28.21
N GLY A 35 -10.41 8.49 29.30
CA GLY A 35 -10.25 7.97 30.67
C GLY A 35 -8.89 7.32 30.94
N GLY A 36 -7.80 8.03 30.62
CA GLY A 36 -6.43 7.51 30.80
C GLY A 36 -5.89 6.69 29.63
N GLY A 37 -6.49 6.77 28.44
CA GLY A 37 -5.95 6.16 27.21
C GLY A 37 -6.73 4.97 26.67
N ARG A 38 -7.92 4.68 27.20
CA ARG A 38 -8.81 3.64 26.66
C ARG A 38 -9.21 4.00 25.23
N TYR A 39 -9.18 3.03 24.32
CA TYR A 39 -9.41 3.22 22.88
C TYR A 39 -8.37 4.13 22.18
N ASN A 40 -7.17 4.25 22.74
CA ASN A 40 -6.08 4.98 22.09
C ASN A 40 -5.78 4.45 20.68
N ARG A 41 -5.62 5.37 19.74
CA ARG A 41 -5.29 5.17 18.33
C ARG A 41 -3.99 5.85 17.91
N LYS A 42 -3.42 6.69 18.78
CA LYS A 42 -2.16 7.41 18.61
C LYS A 42 -0.96 6.47 18.74
N ASN A 43 0.05 6.72 17.92
CA ASN A 43 1.33 5.98 17.88
C ASN A 43 1.18 4.47 17.59
N LEU A 44 0.10 4.08 16.91
CA LEU A 44 -0.13 2.68 16.50
C LEU A 44 0.31 2.39 15.06
N LEU A 45 0.73 3.41 14.32
CA LEU A 45 1.33 3.30 13.00
C LEU A 45 2.77 3.78 13.08
N THR A 46 3.71 2.93 12.67
CA THR A 46 5.14 3.26 12.59
C THR A 46 5.75 2.77 11.28
N PHE A 47 6.89 3.36 10.94
CA PHE A 47 7.75 2.95 9.84
C PHE A 47 9.07 2.42 10.42
N ASP A 48 9.53 1.29 9.92
CA ASP A 48 10.78 0.66 10.34
C ASP A 48 11.82 0.81 9.22
N GLU A 49 12.53 1.94 9.24
CA GLU A 49 13.57 2.27 8.26
C GLU A 49 14.74 1.29 8.26
N THR A 50 14.93 0.55 9.34
CA THR A 50 16.00 -0.45 9.46
C THR A 50 15.64 -1.80 8.84
N ALA A 51 14.34 -2.04 8.63
CA ALA A 51 13.82 -3.29 8.10
C ALA A 51 13.38 -3.09 6.64
N ALA A 52 14.18 -3.58 5.70
CA ALA A 52 13.75 -3.62 4.30
C ALA A 52 12.56 -4.59 4.10
N PRO A 53 11.63 -4.29 3.19
CA PRO A 53 10.63 -5.26 2.77
C PRO A 53 11.29 -6.48 2.10
N PRO A 54 10.61 -7.64 2.03
CA PRO A 54 11.10 -8.78 1.26
C PRO A 54 11.43 -8.41 -0.19
N ALA A 55 12.33 -9.16 -0.83
CA ALA A 55 12.71 -8.93 -2.23
C ALA A 55 11.46 -8.88 -3.14
N ASP A 56 11.50 -7.99 -4.14
CA ASP A 56 10.45 -7.77 -5.14
C ASP A 56 9.10 -7.27 -4.60
N CYS A 57 9.00 -7.06 -3.28
CA CYS A 57 7.83 -6.51 -2.63
C CYS A 57 7.78 -4.97 -2.76
N ILE A 58 6.62 -4.44 -3.09
CA ILE A 58 6.35 -3.00 -3.14
C ILE A 58 6.12 -2.45 -1.73
N CYS A 59 5.39 -3.19 -0.89
CA CYS A 59 5.01 -2.74 0.44
C CYS A 59 4.83 -3.94 1.37
N SER A 60 5.40 -3.87 2.58
CA SER A 60 5.26 -4.89 3.61
C SER A 60 4.81 -4.25 4.92
N VAL A 61 3.74 -4.79 5.51
CA VAL A 61 3.11 -4.22 6.69
C VAL A 61 2.81 -5.32 7.71
N VAL A 62 3.29 -5.12 8.93
CA VAL A 62 2.95 -5.98 10.07
C VAL A 62 1.76 -5.38 10.81
N PHE A 63 0.68 -6.14 10.89
CA PHE A 63 -0.49 -5.83 11.71
C PHE A 63 -0.39 -6.60 13.01
N GLU A 64 -0.72 -5.93 14.11
CA GLU A 64 -0.72 -6.52 15.44
C GLU A 64 -2.02 -6.18 16.13
N ARG A 65 -2.68 -7.19 16.68
CA ARG A 65 -3.86 -7.00 17.52
C ARG A 65 -3.44 -6.50 18.90
N MET A 66 -4.02 -5.39 19.33
CA MET A 66 -3.76 -4.78 20.63
C MET A 66 -4.25 -5.63 21.83
N ASP A 67 -5.25 -6.49 21.62
CA ASP A 67 -5.88 -7.27 22.67
C ASP A 67 -5.21 -8.63 22.93
N THR A 68 -4.60 -9.20 21.90
CA THR A 68 -4.09 -10.58 21.90
C THR A 68 -2.63 -10.68 21.52
N GLY A 69 -2.03 -9.60 21.01
CA GLY A 69 -0.65 -9.60 20.50
C GLY A 69 -0.44 -10.42 19.23
N LYS A 70 -1.49 -11.05 18.66
CA LYS A 70 -1.39 -11.82 17.42
C LYS A 70 -0.96 -10.91 16.27
N LYS A 71 -0.01 -11.39 15.47
CA LYS A 71 0.61 -10.64 14.39
C LYS A 71 0.47 -11.34 13.05
N ILE A 72 0.24 -10.55 12.02
CA ILE A 72 0.37 -10.98 10.63
C ILE A 72 1.25 -9.99 9.88
N GLU A 73 1.98 -10.49 8.89
CA GLU A 73 2.64 -9.67 7.88
C GLU A 73 1.89 -9.81 6.56
N ILE A 74 1.57 -8.68 5.95
CA ILE A 74 1.01 -8.61 4.60
C ILE A 74 2.05 -7.99 3.69
N THR A 75 2.39 -8.68 2.61
CA THR A 75 3.25 -8.17 1.54
C THR A 75 2.45 -7.97 0.27
N TYR A 76 2.68 -6.85 -0.41
CA TYR A 76 2.11 -6.52 -1.71
C TYR A 76 3.20 -6.45 -2.79
N SER A 77 3.04 -7.21 -3.87
CA SER A 77 3.89 -7.21 -5.06
C SER A 77 3.04 -7.15 -6.32
N ASN A 78 3.54 -6.59 -7.42
CA ASN A 78 2.77 -6.50 -8.67
C ASN A 78 3.53 -6.94 -9.93
N TYR A 79 4.68 -7.60 -9.76
CA TYR A 79 5.55 -8.04 -10.86
C TYR A 79 4.85 -9.03 -11.81
N MET A 80 3.85 -9.76 -11.31
CA MET A 80 3.02 -10.69 -12.08
C MET A 80 1.98 -10.02 -12.97
N LEU A 81 1.75 -8.71 -12.84
CA LEU A 81 0.86 -7.99 -13.74
C LEU A 81 1.56 -7.72 -15.07
N GLY A 82 1.15 -8.45 -16.10
CA GLY A 82 1.50 -8.12 -17.48
C GLY A 82 1.05 -6.69 -17.82
N GLY A 83 1.97 -5.89 -18.37
CA GLY A 83 1.62 -4.58 -18.90
C GLY A 83 0.97 -4.72 -20.28
N ASN A 84 -0.08 -3.93 -20.56
CA ASN A 84 -0.54 -3.79 -21.94
C ASN A 84 0.60 -3.14 -22.75
N PRO A 85 1.01 -3.70 -23.91
CA PRO A 85 2.13 -3.16 -24.69
C PRO A 85 1.98 -1.66 -25.02
N LYS A 86 0.75 -1.19 -25.25
CA LYS A 86 0.46 0.23 -25.53
C LYS A 86 0.74 1.14 -24.34
N MET A 87 0.69 0.64 -23.10
CA MET A 87 1.04 1.47 -21.93
C MET A 87 2.48 1.98 -21.99
N GLY A 88 3.40 1.20 -22.56
CA GLY A 88 4.80 1.61 -22.69
C GLY A 88 4.97 2.85 -23.58
N GLU A 89 4.15 2.96 -24.62
CA GLU A 89 4.13 4.13 -25.52
C GLU A 89 3.37 5.31 -24.90
N LEU A 90 2.22 5.04 -24.28
CA LEU A 90 1.30 6.08 -23.81
C LEU A 90 1.76 6.72 -22.50
N MET A 91 2.40 5.98 -21.60
CA MET A 91 2.78 6.47 -20.27
C MET A 91 3.73 7.68 -20.33
N PRO A 92 4.83 7.67 -21.11
CA PRO A 92 5.71 8.85 -21.21
C PRO A 92 4.99 10.07 -21.79
N LYS A 93 4.08 9.88 -22.74
CA LYS A 93 3.28 10.95 -23.34
C LYS A 93 2.31 11.54 -22.32
N ALA A 94 1.57 10.69 -21.61
CA ALA A 94 0.57 11.09 -20.62
C ALA A 94 1.21 11.81 -19.43
N VAL A 95 2.23 11.20 -18.82
CA VAL A 95 2.95 11.78 -17.67
C VAL A 95 3.73 13.04 -18.07
N GLY A 96 4.28 13.06 -19.28
CA GLY A 96 5.01 14.20 -19.82
C GLY A 96 4.14 15.35 -20.33
N GLY A 97 2.80 15.23 -20.26
CA GLY A 97 1.87 16.26 -20.73
C GLY A 97 1.86 16.47 -22.25
N LYS A 98 2.30 15.48 -23.03
CA LYS A 98 2.40 15.53 -24.50
C LYS A 98 1.36 14.68 -25.21
N ALA A 99 0.57 13.91 -24.45
CA ALA A 99 -0.51 13.10 -25.00
C ALA A 99 -1.62 14.00 -25.57
N THR A 100 -2.15 13.61 -26.72
CA THR A 100 -3.45 14.09 -27.18
C THR A 100 -4.55 13.66 -26.21
N ASN A 101 -5.72 14.29 -26.28
CA ASN A 101 -6.88 13.89 -25.47
C ASN A 101 -7.25 12.42 -25.65
N ALA A 102 -7.11 11.88 -26.87
CA ALA A 102 -7.39 10.48 -27.17
C ALA A 102 -6.36 9.56 -26.50
N GLU A 103 -5.06 9.87 -26.62
CA GLU A 103 -3.98 9.10 -25.97
C GLU A 103 -4.07 9.15 -24.45
N GLN A 104 -4.42 10.31 -23.86
CA GLN A 104 -4.61 10.46 -22.42
C GLN A 104 -5.77 9.59 -21.91
N LYS A 105 -6.89 9.56 -22.67
CA LYS A 105 -8.04 8.72 -22.36
C LYS A 105 -7.70 7.23 -22.45
N GLU A 106 -7.04 6.82 -23.54
CA GLU A 106 -6.62 5.43 -23.73
C GLU A 106 -5.64 4.99 -22.63
N PHE A 107 -4.67 5.84 -22.26
CA PHE A 107 -3.78 5.57 -21.13
C PHE A 107 -4.57 5.36 -19.82
N GLY A 108 -5.52 6.25 -19.53
CA GLY A 108 -6.36 6.15 -18.33
C GLY A 108 -7.20 4.87 -18.30
N GLU A 109 -7.77 4.45 -19.43
CA GLU A 109 -8.51 3.20 -19.56
C GLU A 109 -7.61 2.00 -19.28
N LEU A 110 -6.45 1.90 -19.94
CA LEU A 110 -5.50 0.82 -19.72
C LEU A 110 -4.97 0.77 -18.29
N TRP A 111 -4.73 1.94 -17.69
CA TRP A 111 -4.32 2.05 -16.29
C TRP A 111 -5.42 1.55 -15.36
N HIS A 112 -6.66 1.97 -15.57
CA HIS A 112 -7.80 1.52 -14.76
C HIS A 112 -8.06 0.03 -14.90
N GLU A 113 -7.89 -0.58 -16.07
CA GLU A 113 -7.98 -2.04 -16.22
C GLU A 113 -6.94 -2.76 -15.34
N ARG A 114 -5.71 -2.24 -15.26
CA ARG A 114 -4.71 -2.76 -14.33
C ARG A 114 -5.15 -2.66 -12.87
N ILE A 115 -5.74 -1.52 -12.48
CA ILE A 115 -6.25 -1.31 -11.11
C ILE A 115 -7.44 -2.23 -10.81
N LYS A 116 -8.36 -2.43 -11.77
CA LYS A 116 -9.48 -3.37 -11.63
C LYS A 116 -9.01 -4.79 -11.39
N THR A 117 -7.96 -5.23 -12.09
CA THR A 117 -7.35 -6.55 -11.83
C THR A 117 -6.84 -6.64 -10.39
N ILE A 118 -6.11 -5.63 -9.90
CA ILE A 118 -5.61 -5.63 -8.50
C ILE A 118 -6.77 -5.72 -7.50
N LEU A 119 -7.85 -4.98 -7.74
CA LEU A 119 -8.96 -4.84 -6.79
C LEU A 119 -9.93 -6.03 -6.80
N PHE A 120 -10.27 -6.54 -7.98
CA PHE A 120 -11.34 -7.51 -8.17
C PHE A 120 -10.85 -8.92 -8.48
N ASN A 121 -9.64 -9.06 -9.02
CA ASN A 121 -9.09 -10.36 -9.39
C ASN A 121 -7.55 -10.39 -9.22
N PRO A 122 -7.03 -10.16 -8.00
CA PRO A 122 -5.60 -10.11 -7.77
C PRO A 122 -4.99 -11.48 -8.09
N PRO A 123 -3.94 -11.56 -8.93
CA PRO A 123 -3.22 -12.80 -9.17
C PRO A 123 -2.67 -13.39 -7.87
N GLU A 124 -2.52 -14.71 -7.86
CA GLU A 124 -1.88 -15.40 -6.74
C GLU A 124 -0.48 -14.84 -6.46
N GLY A 125 -0.14 -14.67 -5.18
CA GLY A 125 1.14 -14.10 -4.75
C GLY A 125 1.21 -12.57 -4.79
N MET A 126 0.20 -11.87 -5.32
CA MET A 126 0.14 -10.40 -5.28
C MET A 126 0.05 -9.89 -3.85
N PHE A 127 -0.85 -10.47 -3.07
CA PHE A 127 -0.98 -10.25 -1.63
C PHE A 127 -0.67 -11.56 -0.93
N VAL A 128 0.38 -11.57 -0.10
CA VAL A 128 0.72 -12.72 0.72
C VAL A 128 0.56 -12.34 2.18
N ILE A 129 -0.14 -13.19 2.94
CA ILE A 129 -0.38 -13.02 4.36
C ILE A 129 0.37 -14.13 5.10
N LYS A 130 1.19 -13.76 6.08
CA LYS A 130 1.93 -14.69 6.93
C LYS A 130 1.61 -14.40 8.39
N GLU A 131 1.27 -15.43 9.16
CA GLU A 131 1.22 -15.31 10.62
C GLU A 131 2.65 -15.18 11.16
N LEU A 132 2.83 -14.30 12.14
CA LEU A 132 4.09 -14.16 12.86
C LEU A 132 3.91 -14.71 14.27
N ASN A 133 4.86 -15.57 14.67
CA ASN A 133 4.95 -16.14 16.02
C ASN A 133 5.55 -15.14 17.01
#